data_AF-A0A222AHL3-F1
#
_entry.id   AF-A0A222AHL3-F1
#
_cell.length_a   1.000
_cell.length_b   1.000
_cell.length_c   1.000
_cell.angle_alpha   90.00
_cell.angle_beta   90.00
_cell.angle_gamma   90.00
#
_symmetry.space_group_name_H-M   'P 1'
#
loop_
_entity.id
_entity.type
_entity.pdbx_description
1 polymer ?
#
loop_
_entity_poly.entity_id
_entity_poly.type
_entity_poly.pdbx_seq_one_letter_code
_entity_poly.pdbx_strand_id
1 'polypeptide(L)'
;MTNSLTLLFSSFIGFLQVYLILLLVRVSLTWFPNVNWYGQPFYSLSRLTDPYLKMFRGIVPPLVGIDISPILGFILLQCIMQIISNIGLTTN
;
A
#
# COMPACT_ATOMS: atom_id res chain seq x y z
N MET A 1 -8.66 -21.87 21.09
CA MET A 1 -9.19 -22.23 19.76
C MET A 1 -9.09 -20.99 18.91
N THR A 2 -8.44 -21.01 17.75
CA THR A 2 -8.39 -19.82 16.88
C THR A 2 -9.81 -19.52 16.42
N ASN A 3 -10.37 -18.41 16.90
CA ASN A 3 -11.70 -17.97 16.54
C ASN A 3 -11.76 -17.76 15.02
N SER A 4 -12.86 -18.12 14.36
CA SER A 4 -13.04 -17.87 12.92
C SER A 4 -12.83 -16.39 12.57
N LEU A 5 -13.15 -15.50 13.50
CA LEU A 5 -12.94 -14.07 13.42
C LEU A 5 -11.44 -13.66 13.37
N THR A 6 -10.56 -14.38 14.07
CA THR A 6 -9.11 -14.08 14.04
C THR A 6 -8.45 -14.57 12.75
N LEU A 7 -9.00 -15.62 12.11
CA LEU A 7 -8.60 -16.06 10.77
C LEU A 7 -8.98 -15.03 9.69
N LEU A 8 -10.15 -14.39 9.81
CA LEU A 8 -10.57 -13.34 8.88
C LEU A 8 -9.66 -12.11 8.98
N PHE A 9 -9.36 -11.65 10.20
CA PHE A 9 -8.46 -10.52 10.38
C PHE A 9 -7.03 -10.79 9.92
N SER A 10 -6.48 -11.98 10.21
CA SER A 10 -5.14 -12.35 9.74
C SER A 10 -5.06 -12.44 8.21
N SER A 11 -6.08 -12.98 7.55
CA SER A 11 -6.15 -13.03 6.09
C SER A 11 -6.23 -11.63 5.48
N PHE A 12 -7.02 -10.73 6.09
CA PHE A 12 -7.14 -9.35 5.64
C PHE A 12 -5.82 -8.57 5.83
N ILE A 13 -5.14 -8.75 6.97
CA ILE A 13 -3.81 -8.16 7.20
C ILE A 13 -2.81 -8.66 6.15
N GLY A 14 -2.83 -9.97 5.83
CA GLY A 14 -1.98 -10.53 4.77
C GLY A 14 -2.22 -9.89 3.41
N PHE A 15 -3.48 -9.64 3.04
CA PHE A 15 -3.81 -8.89 1.82
C PHE A 15 -3.24 -7.47 1.84
N LEU A 16 -3.38 -6.73 2.95
CA LEU A 16 -2.83 -5.39 3.08
C LEU A 16 -1.30 -5.36 3.01
N GLN A 17 -0.62 -6.40 3.52
CA GLN A 17 0.84 -6.55 3.38
C GLN A 17 1.26 -6.70 1.91
N VAL A 18 0.57 -7.56 1.15
CA VAL A 18 0.83 -7.70 -0.29
C VAL A 18 0.58 -6.37 -1.00
N TYR A 19 -0.50 -5.66 -0.67
CA TYR A 19 -0.78 -4.36 -1.25
C TYR A 19 0.29 -3.30 -0.91
N LEU A 20 0.82 -3.30 0.31
CA LEU A 20 1.93 -2.44 0.73
C LEU A 20 3.17 -2.71 -0.12
N ILE A 21 3.50 -3.97 -0.37
CA ILE A 21 4.63 -4.34 -1.24
C ILE A 21 4.40 -3.83 -2.67
N LEU A 22 3.18 -3.96 -3.21
CA LEU A 22 2.85 -3.43 -4.54
C LEU A 22 3.04 -1.90 -4.61
N LEU A 23 2.60 -1.18 -3.59
CA LEU A 23 2.82 0.27 -3.49
C LEU A 23 4.31 0.61 -3.40
N LEU A 24 5.08 -0.14 -2.62
CA LEU A 24 6.53 0.05 -2.50
C LEU A 24 7.19 -0.15 -3.87
N VAL A 25 6.90 -1.24 -4.55
CA VAL A 25 7.40 -1.51 -5.91
C VAL A 25 6.98 -0.39 -6.87
N ARG A 26 5.71 0.05 -6.85
CA ARG A 26 5.21 1.14 -7.70
C ARG A 26 6.00 2.43 -7.51
N VAL A 27 6.29 2.81 -6.26
CA VAL A 27 7.02 4.04 -5.91
C VAL A 27 8.51 3.89 -6.22
N SER A 28 9.13 2.76 -5.92
CA SER A 28 10.52 2.52 -6.30
C SER A 28 10.70 2.56 -7.83
N LEU A 29 9.74 2.03 -8.59
CA LEU A 29 9.77 2.05 -10.05
C LEU A 29 9.65 3.47 -10.65
N THR A 30 9.02 4.45 -9.97
CA THR A 30 8.98 5.83 -10.49
C THR A 30 10.34 6.52 -10.43
N TRP A 31 11.27 6.01 -9.64
CA TRP A 31 12.63 6.53 -9.59
C TRP A 31 13.47 6.09 -10.79
N PHE A 32 13.01 5.10 -11.56
CA PHE A 32 13.66 4.63 -12.78
C PHE A 32 13.04 5.29 -14.03
N PRO A 33 13.80 6.08 -14.80
CA PRO A 33 13.27 6.84 -15.94
C PRO A 33 12.88 5.97 -17.15
N ASN A 34 13.35 4.73 -17.24
CA ASN A 34 13.18 3.85 -18.42
C ASN A 34 12.03 2.82 -18.28
N VAL A 35 11.12 2.98 -17.30
CA VAL A 35 10.02 2.03 -17.09
C VAL A 35 8.86 2.32 -18.06
N ASN A 36 8.49 1.33 -18.86
CA ASN A 36 7.31 1.42 -19.74
C ASN A 36 6.02 1.12 -18.95
N TRP A 37 5.33 2.15 -18.49
CA TRP A 37 4.08 2.06 -17.73
C TRP A 37 2.86 1.58 -18.54
N TYR A 38 2.95 1.55 -19.87
CA TYR A 38 1.88 1.06 -20.75
C TYR A 38 2.03 -0.43 -21.07
N GLY A 39 3.18 -1.03 -20.78
CA GLY A 39 3.43 -2.46 -20.93
C GLY A 39 3.01 -3.26 -19.70
N GLN A 40 2.62 -4.53 -19.90
CA GLN A 40 2.51 -5.47 -18.79
C GLN A 40 3.91 -5.88 -18.29
N PRO A 41 4.10 -6.10 -16.98
CA PRO A 41 3.10 -6.11 -15.90
C PRO A 41 2.81 -4.74 -15.26
N PHE A 42 3.55 -3.68 -15.64
CA PHE A 42 3.50 -2.37 -15.00
C PHE A 42 2.16 -1.64 -15.17
N TYR A 43 1.48 -1.84 -16.31
CA TYR A 43 0.14 -1.32 -16.54
C TYR A 43 -0.86 -1.80 -15.48
N SER A 44 -0.83 -3.10 -15.17
CA SER A 44 -1.70 -3.69 -14.15
C SER A 44 -1.35 -3.18 -12.75
N LEU A 45 -0.06 -3.05 -12.44
CA LEU A 45 0.41 -2.48 -11.19
C LEU A 45 -0.13 -1.06 -11.00
N SER A 46 0.08 -0.18 -11.99
CA SER A 46 -0.43 1.20 -11.96
C SER A 46 -1.94 1.25 -11.79
N ARG A 47 -2.71 0.42 -12.52
CA ARG A 47 -4.17 0.35 -12.36
C ARG A 47 -4.61 0.00 -10.93
N LEU A 48 -3.88 -0.86 -10.24
CA LEU A 48 -4.20 -1.28 -8.87
C LEU A 48 -3.77 -0.25 -7.82
N THR A 49 -2.63 0.41 -8.02
CA THR A 49 -2.05 1.33 -7.04
C THR A 49 -2.48 2.79 -7.24
N ASP A 50 -2.81 3.20 -8.46
CA ASP A 50 -3.08 4.59 -8.81
C ASP A 50 -4.30 5.18 -8.07
N PRO A 51 -5.45 4.49 -7.91
CA PRO A 51 -6.58 5.04 -7.16
C PRO A 51 -6.20 5.41 -5.72
N TYR A 52 -5.37 4.58 -5.09
CA TYR A 52 -4.87 4.82 -3.74
C TYR A 52 -3.88 5.98 -3.69
N LEU A 53 -2.86 5.96 -4.55
CA LEU A 53 -1.83 7.00 -4.59
C LEU A 53 -2.41 8.38 -4.98
N LYS A 54 -3.42 8.42 -5.84
CA LYS A 54 -4.11 9.67 -6.23
C LYS A 54 -4.80 10.36 -5.06
N MET A 55 -5.28 9.63 -4.06
CA MET A 55 -5.87 10.24 -2.86
C MET A 55 -4.84 11.04 -2.05
N PHE A 56 -3.58 10.63 -2.09
CA PHE A 56 -2.49 11.31 -1.37
C PHE A 56 -1.72 12.30 -2.25
N ARG A 57 -1.92 12.25 -3.57
CA ARG A 57 -1.19 13.07 -4.53
C ARG A 57 -1.55 14.55 -4.36
N GLY A 58 -0.52 15.40 -4.28
CA GLY A 58 -0.69 16.84 -4.14
C GLY A 58 -0.92 17.34 -2.71
N ILE A 59 -0.97 16.44 -1.71
CA ILE A 59 -0.99 16.83 -0.29
C ILE A 59 0.36 17.43 0.13
N VAL A 60 1.45 16.81 -0.32
CA VAL A 60 2.82 17.24 -0.02
C VAL A 60 3.45 17.77 -1.31
N PRO A 61 4.03 18.99 -1.32
CA PRO A 61 4.74 19.49 -2.49
C PRO A 61 5.88 18.53 -2.88
N PRO A 62 6.13 18.31 -4.18
CA PRO A 62 7.23 17.45 -4.61
C PRO A 62 8.56 18.00 -4.09
N LEU A 63 9.33 17.19 -3.36
CA LEU A 63 10.70 17.55 -3.01
C LEU A 63 11.62 16.86 -4.02
N VAL A 64 12.49 17.64 -4.67
CA VAL A 64 13.53 17.12 -5.59
C VAL A 64 12.94 16.38 -6.80
N GLY A 65 11.78 16.81 -7.32
CA GLY A 65 11.16 16.20 -8.50
C GLY A 65 10.66 14.76 -8.30
N ILE A 66 10.72 14.23 -7.08
CA ILE A 66 10.19 12.91 -6.69
C ILE A 66 8.90 13.11 -5.91
N ASP A 67 7.89 12.31 -6.23
CA ASP A 67 6.61 12.30 -5.52
C ASP A 67 6.79 11.66 -4.13
N ILE A 68 6.82 12.49 -3.09
CA ILE A 68 6.90 12.07 -1.66
C ILE A 68 5.51 11.82 -1.06
N SER A 69 4.45 12.24 -1.74
CA SER A 69 3.06 11.97 -1.39
C SER A 69 2.75 10.51 -0.95
N PRO A 70 3.36 9.46 -1.53
CA PRO A 70 3.11 8.08 -1.14
C PRO A 70 3.49 7.74 0.31
N ILE A 71 4.40 8.49 0.94
CA ILE A 71 4.83 8.23 2.34
C ILE A 71 3.66 8.30 3.31
N LEU A 72 2.77 9.29 3.15
CA LEU A 72 1.56 9.39 3.97
C LEU A 72 0.64 8.18 3.79
N GLY A 73 0.53 7.67 2.55
CA GLY A 73 -0.20 6.44 2.27
C GLY A 73 0.41 5.24 2.99
N PHE A 74 1.73 5.05 2.93
CA PHE A 74 2.39 3.95 3.64
C PHE A 74 2.18 4.00 5.15
N ILE A 75 2.23 5.19 5.76
CA ILE A 75 1.99 5.36 7.20
C ILE A 75 0.54 5.02 7.53
N LEU A 76 -0.42 5.54 6.75
CA LEU A 76 -1.84 5.27 6.96
C LEU A 76 -2.16 3.78 6.85
N LEU A 77 -1.64 3.10 5.82
CA LEU A 77 -1.85 1.67 5.61
C LEU A 77 -1.27 0.85 6.77
N GLN A 78 -0.07 1.20 7.24
CA GLN A 78 0.55 0.55 8.39
C GLN A 78 -0.24 0.78 9.67
N CYS A 79 -0.71 1.99 9.93
CA CYS A 79 -1.58 2.27 11.08
C CYS A 79 -2.84 1.41 11.06
N ILE A 80 -3.51 1.28 9.91
CA ILE A 80 -4.70 0.42 9.77
C ILE A 80 -4.35 -1.03 10.11
N MET A 81 -3.25 -1.56 9.58
CA MET A 81 -2.81 -2.92 9.87
C MET A 81 -2.53 -3.15 11.36
N GLN A 82 -1.88 -2.18 12.04
CA GLN A 82 -1.61 -2.25 13.47
C GLN A 82 -2.90 -2.24 14.30
N ILE A 83 -3.86 -1.37 13.96
CA ILE A 83 -5.16 -1.30 14.63
C ILE A 83 -5.90 -2.65 14.52
N ILE A 84 -5.97 -3.22 13.31
CA ILE A 84 -6.65 -4.49 13.07
C ILE A 84 -5.93 -5.64 13.79
N SER A 85 -4.60 -5.63 13.80
CA SER A 85 -3.80 -6.62 14.53
C SER A 85 -4.11 -6.58 16.03
N ASN A 86 -4.16 -5.40 16.63
CA ASN A 86 -4.46 -5.25 18.06
C ASN A 86 -5.87 -5.76 18.41
N ILE A 87 -6.86 -5.47 17.56
CA ILE A 87 -8.24 -5.97 17.74
C ILE A 87 -8.29 -7.51 17.60
N GLY A 88 -7.54 -8.07 16.65
CA GLY A 88 -7.41 -9.52 16.47
C GLY A 88 -6.74 -10.23 17.65
N LEU A 89 -5.83 -9.56 18.36
CA LEU A 89 -5.18 -10.09 19.56
C LEU A 89 -6.09 -10.05 20.79
N THR A 90 -6.90 -9.01 20.96
CA THR A 90 -7.86 -8.90 22.08
C THR A 90 -9.05 -9.86 21.99
N THR A 91 -9.23 -10.53 20.84
CA THR A 91 -10.33 -11.47 20.58
C THR A 91 -9.91 -12.95 20.68
N ASN A 92 -8.67 -13.25 21.10
CA ASN A 92 -8.20 -14.59 21.47
C ASN A 92 -8.23 -14.79 22.98
#